data_AF-A0A359FKF1-F1
#
_entry.id   AF-A0A359FKF1-F1
#
_cell.length_a   1.000
_cell.length_b   1.000
_cell.length_c   1.000
_cell.angle_alpha   90.00
_cell.angle_beta   90.00
_cell.angle_gamma   90.00
#
_symmetry.space_group_name_H-M   'P 1'
#
loop_
_entity.id
_entity.type
_entity.pdbx_description
1 polymer ?
#
loop_
_entity_poly.entity_id
_entity_poly.type
_entity_poly.pdbx_seq_one_letter_code
_entity_poly.pdbx_strand_id
1 'polypeptide(L)' 'MPELEQKITWLPDNIPLIVADSVGIHSHEAMLLLQTKGFQNIANLAGGMVEWERDGLPIKVDNEYQLSGSCVCQLKPRNK' A
#
# COMPACT_ATOMS: atom_id res chain seq x y z
N MET A 1 2.57 -9.85 10.67
CA MET A 1 3.00 -8.47 10.36
C MET A 1 3.11 -7.67 11.67
N PRO A 2 4.25 -7.75 12.38
CA PRO A 2 4.34 -7.29 13.78
C PRO A 2 4.10 -5.79 13.97
N GLU A 3 4.51 -4.96 13.00
CA GLU A 3 4.37 -3.51 13.11
C GLU A 3 2.91 -3.05 12.98
N LEU A 4 2.11 -3.67 12.09
CA LEU A 4 0.69 -3.34 11.96
C LEU A 4 -0.07 -3.67 13.25
N GLU A 5 0.22 -4.81 13.87
CA GLU A 5 -0.41 -5.22 15.12
C GLU A 5 -0.14 -4.23 16.27
N GLN A 6 1.07 -3.67 16.32
CA GLN A 6 1.44 -2.66 17.32
C GLN A 6 0.77 -1.30 17.07
N LYS A 7 0.43 -0.98 15.82
CA LYS A 7 -0.11 0.31 15.41
C LYS A 7 -1.61 0.30 15.11
N ILE A 8 -2.28 -0.84 15.26
CA ILE A 8 -3.69 -1.01 14.89
C ILE A 8 -4.64 -0.03 15.59
N THR A 9 -4.31 0.35 16.82
CA THR A 9 -5.10 1.29 17.64
C THR A 9 -5.13 2.71 17.07
N TRP A 10 -4.25 3.03 16.13
CA TRP A 10 -4.23 4.33 15.44
C TRP A 10 -5.18 4.38 14.24
N LEU A 11 -5.69 3.23 13.78
CA LEU A 11 -6.60 3.18 12.64
C LEU A 11 -8.04 3.43 13.09
N PRO A 12 -8.78 4.31 12.39
CA PRO A 12 -10.19 4.52 12.68
C PRO A 12 -10.99 3.29 12.24
N ASP A 13 -11.82 2.76 13.13
CA ASP A 13 -12.66 1.58 12.90
C ASP A 13 -14.11 1.93 12.50
N ASN A 14 -14.45 3.21 12.52
CA ASN A 14 -15.78 3.75 12.28
C ASN A 14 -15.99 4.33 10.87
N ILE A 15 -15.01 4.16 9.97
CA ILE A 15 -15.08 4.61 8.57
C ILE A 15 -14.68 3.49 7.61
N PRO A 16 -15.07 3.56 6.32
CA PRO A 16 -14.57 2.64 5.32
C PRO A 16 -13.03 2.75 5.19
N LEU A 17 -12.34 1.61 5.22
CA LEU A 17 -10.90 1.54 5.00
C LEU A 17 -10.59 0.77 3.70
N ILE A 18 -9.69 1.32 2.88
CA ILE A 18 -9.10 0.63 1.74
C ILE A 18 -7.62 0.41 2.05
N VAL A 19 -7.19 -0.85 2.06
CA VAL A 19 -5.78 -1.23 2.30
C VAL A 19 -5.11 -1.52 0.97
N ALA A 20 -3.89 -1.00 0.78
CA ALA A 20 -3.13 -1.18 -0.45
C ALA A 20 -1.65 -1.45 -0.16
N ASP A 21 -1.02 -2.25 -1.00
CA ASP A 21 0.42 -2.36 -1.16
C ASP A 21 0.79 -2.19 -2.65
N SER A 22 1.95 -2.68 -3.09
CA SER A 22 2.32 -2.59 -4.51
C SER A 22 1.40 -3.37 -5.44
N VAL A 23 1.02 -4.61 -5.11
CA VAL A 23 0.38 -5.57 -6.03
C VAL A 23 -0.88 -6.26 -5.48
N GLY A 24 -1.32 -5.88 -4.29
CA GLY A 24 -2.49 -6.40 -3.57
C GLY A 24 -2.23 -7.59 -2.63
N ILE A 25 -0.98 -8.06 -2.46
CA ILE A 25 -0.69 -9.33 -1.75
C ILE A 25 -0.63 -9.12 -0.24
N HIS A 26 0.27 -8.27 0.26
CA HIS A 26 0.42 -8.04 1.70
C HIS A 26 -0.74 -7.23 2.26
N SER A 27 -1.34 -6.36 1.44
CA SER A 27 -2.54 -5.61 1.84
C SER A 27 -3.75 -6.52 2.03
N HIS A 28 -3.83 -7.64 1.31
CA HIS A 28 -4.85 -8.65 1.55
C HIS A 28 -4.64 -9.35 2.90
N GLU A 29 -3.41 -9.76 3.23
CA GLU A 29 -3.07 -10.32 4.55
C GLU A 29 -3.37 -9.31 5.68
N ALA A 30 -3.02 -8.05 5.47
CA ALA A 30 -3.32 -6.95 6.38
C ALA A 30 -4.82 -6.78 6.61
N MET A 31 -5.62 -6.80 5.54
CA MET A 31 -7.07 -6.72 5.60
C MET A 31 -7.66 -7.86 6.43
N LEU A 32 -7.21 -9.10 6.21
CA LEU A 32 -7.67 -10.26 7.00
C LEU A 32 -7.32 -10.09 8.48
N LEU A 33 -6.11 -9.65 8.80
CA LEU A 33 -5.72 -9.35 10.18
C LEU A 33 -6.65 -8.29 10.80
N LEU A 34 -6.94 -7.20 10.09
CA LEU A 34 -7.83 -6.14 10.57
C LEU A 34 -9.25 -6.66 10.79
N GLN A 35 -9.76 -7.55 9.93
CA GLN A 35 -11.05 -8.20 10.14
C GLN A 35 -11.08 -9.01 11.44
N THR A 36 -10.02 -9.76 11.78
CA THR A 36 -9.93 -10.47 13.07
C THR A 36 -9.94 -9.55 14.30
N LYS A 37 -9.69 -8.25 14.09
CA LYS A 37 -9.61 -7.22 15.11
C LYS A 37 -10.88 -6.35 15.18
N GLY A 38 -11.91 -6.68 14.39
CA GLY A 38 -13.23 -6.05 14.46
C GLY A 38 -13.51 -5.00 13.39
N PHE A 39 -12.59 -4.74 12.47
CA PHE A 39 -12.84 -3.84 11.34
C PHE A 39 -13.84 -4.48 10.38
N GLN A 40 -15.01 -3.87 10.19
CA GLN A 40 -16.09 -4.43 9.39
C GLN A 40 -16.18 -3.85 7.99
N ASN A 41 -15.96 -2.55 7.84
CA ASN A 41 -16.06 -1.85 6.55
C ASN A 41 -14.67 -1.67 5.93
N ILE A 42 -14.08 -2.78 5.47
CA ILE A 42 -12.71 -2.80 4.95
C ILE A 42 -12.64 -3.51 3.60
N ALA A 43 -11.83 -2.98 2.69
CA ALA A 43 -11.56 -3.56 1.38
C ALA A 43 -10.05 -3.56 1.07
N ASN A 44 -9.62 -4.54 0.27
CA ASN A 44 -8.29 -4.58 -0.32
C ASN A 44 -8.33 -3.93 -1.71
N LEU A 45 -7.32 -3.11 -2.04
CA LEU A 45 -7.15 -2.61 -3.40
C LEU A 45 -6.61 -3.74 -4.29
N ALA A 46 -7.49 -4.34 -5.08
CA ALA A 46 -7.10 -5.38 -6.05
C ALA A 46 -6.06 -4.82 -7.04
N GLY A 47 -4.99 -5.57 -7.28
CA GLY A 47 -3.87 -5.15 -8.13
C GLY A 47 -2.92 -4.12 -7.51
N GLY A 48 -3.24 -3.61 -6.32
CA GLY A 48 -2.43 -2.65 -5.60
C GLY A 48 -2.18 -1.34 -6.37
N MET A 49 -1.14 -0.63 -5.97
CA MET A 49 -0.75 0.63 -6.60
C MET A 49 -0.27 0.47 -8.05
N VAL A 50 0.24 -0.71 -8.43
CA VAL A 50 0.67 -0.99 -9.81
C VAL A 50 -0.52 -0.93 -10.78
N GLU A 51 -1.63 -1.57 -10.45
CA GLU A 51 -2.84 -1.54 -11.29
C GLU A 51 -3.50 -0.17 -11.27
N TRP A 52 -3.54 0.49 -10.10
CA TRP A 52 -4.01 1.87 -9.96
C TRP A 52 -3.28 2.85 -10.89
N GLU A 53 -1.94 2.79 -10.92
CA GLU A 53 -1.10 3.61 -11.81
C GLU A 53 -1.31 3.23 -13.28
N ARG A 54 -1.35 1.92 -13.58
CA ARG A 54 -1.57 1.42 -14.95
C ARG A 54 -2.89 1.89 -15.54
N ASP A 55 -3.94 1.99 -14.72
CA ASP A 55 -5.26 2.46 -15.13
C ASP A 55 -5.33 3.99 -15.27
N GLY A 56 -4.21 4.69 -15.03
CA GLY A 56 -4.10 6.15 -15.21
C GLY A 56 -4.78 6.96 -14.11
N LEU A 57 -5.04 6.34 -12.95
CA LEU A 57 -5.66 7.02 -11.82
C LEU A 57 -4.67 7.99 -11.14
N PRO A 58 -5.15 9.04 -10.47
CA PRO A 58 -4.28 10.06 -9.87
C PRO A 58 -3.32 9.46 -8.84
N ILE A 59 -2.05 9.82 -8.94
CA ILE A 59 -1.00 9.45 -7.97
C ILE A 59 -0.23 10.69 -7.54
N LYS A 60 0.22 10.69 -6.29
CA LYS A 60 1.19 11.67 -5.79
C LYS A 60 2.57 11.01 -5.81
N VAL A 61 3.41 11.44 -6.74
CA VAL A 61 4.78 10.94 -6.87
C VAL A 61 5.72 11.88 -6.12
N ASP A 62 6.57 11.31 -5.27
CA ASP A 62 7.74 12.01 -4.76
C ASP A 62 8.90 11.81 -5.75
N ASN A 63 9.14 12.83 -6.57
CA ASN A 63 10.14 12.76 -7.63
C ASN A 63 11.57 12.61 -7.09
N GLU A 64 11.83 13.02 -5.84
CA GLU A 64 13.15 12.90 -5.20
C GLU A 64 13.50 11.45 -4.86
N TYR A 65 12.50 10.59 -4.71
CA TYR A 65 12.66 9.18 -4.39
C TYR A 65 12.34 8.25 -5.57
N GLN A 66 11.97 8.80 -6.73
CA GLN A 66 11.75 8.01 -7.92
C GLN A 66 13.05 7.31 -8.32
N LEU A 67 13.06 5.98 -8.39
CA LEU A 67 14.24 5.21 -8.77
C LEU A 67 14.33 5.06 -10.30
N SER A 68 15.54 5.13 -10.83
CA SER A 68 15.84 4.88 -12.25
C SER A 68 17.11 4.03 -12.39
N GLY A 69 17.16 3.21 -13.43
CA GLY A 69 18.30 2.31 -13.72
C GLY A 69 17.88 1.16 -14.63
N SER A 70 18.76 0.70 -15.51
CA SER A 70 18.46 -0.38 -16.47
C SER A 70 18.43 -1.77 -15.82
N CYS A 71 19.02 -1.92 -14.64
CA CYS A 71 18.96 -3.11 -13.79
C CYS A 71 18.67 -2.70 -12.35
N VAL A 72 18.24 -3.67 -11.53
CA VAL A 72 18.14 -3.52 -10.06
C VAL A 72 19.45 -2.99 -9.47
N CYS A 73 20.60 -3.45 -9.99
CA CYS A 73 21.93 -3.03 -9.57
C CYS A 73 22.28 -1.55 -9.83
N GLN A 74 21.54 -0.88 -10.70
CA GLN A 74 21.74 0.51 -11.10
C GLN A 74 20.65 1.42 -10.54
N LEU A 75 19.68 0.89 -9.79
CA LEU A 75 18.58 1.68 -9.24
C LEU A 75 19.13 2.75 -8.29
N LYS A 76 18.87 4.00 -8.65
CA LYS A 76 19.20 5.17 -7.83
C LYS A 76 18.11 6.24 -7.95
N PRO A 77 17.95 7.12 -6.95
CA PRO A 77 17.05 8.26 -7.04
C PRO A 77 17.35 9.09 -8.29
N ARG A 78 16.31 9.46 -9.03
CA ARG A 78 16.44 10.08 -10.36
C ARG A 78 16.90 11.52 -10.31
N ASN A 79 16.51 12.25 -9.25
CA ASN A 79 16.77 13.69 -9.11
C ASN A 79 17.92 14.01 -8.14
N LYS A 80 18.73 13.02 -7.74
CA LYS A 80 19.94 13.24 -6.93
C LYS A 80 21.20 13.43 -7.77
#